data_AF-A0A7K3L6Y9-F1
#
_entry.id   AF-A0A7K3L6Y9-F1
#
_cell.length_a   1.000
_cell.length_b   1.000
_cell.length_c   1.000
_cell.angle_alpha   90.00
_cell.angle_beta   90.00
_cell.angle_gamma   90.00
#
_symmetry.space_group_name_H-M   'P 1'
#
loop_
_entity.id
_entity.type
_entity.pdbx_description
1 polymer ?
#
loop_
_entity_poly.entity_id
_entity_poly.type
_entity_poly.pdbx_seq_one_letter_code
_entity_poly.pdbx_strand_id
1 'polypeptide(L)'
;MATNKELALAWFQALVSGDADTVASGVADEFRYFLTGTMPASGWWDKQGFFDSAKMFAGVLAGPITMRVGDVTAEGDRVWIEAESEAPLSSGGTYLNTYVMALRLRDGKIAEMKEFSDTLHVFEAIDAPETRGPRKPRESPLTTVTASIQGPTAGPGMS
;
A
#
# COMPACT_ATOMS: atom_id res chain seq x y z
N MET A 1 14.84 -5.22 -22.44
CA MET A 1 14.04 -5.75 -21.32
C MET A 1 13.49 -4.56 -20.56
N ALA A 2 12.25 -4.62 -20.09
CA ALA A 2 11.69 -3.54 -19.28
C ALA A 2 12.47 -3.41 -17.96
N THR A 3 12.67 -2.18 -17.51
CA THR A 3 13.26 -1.85 -16.21
C THR A 3 12.28 -2.15 -15.08
N ASN A 4 12.79 -2.31 -13.86
CA ASN A 4 11.94 -2.50 -12.69
C ASN A 4 10.92 -1.35 -12.51
N LYS A 5 11.32 -0.12 -12.85
CA LYS A 5 10.44 1.05 -12.81
C LYS A 5 9.27 0.92 -13.79
N GLU A 6 9.55 0.50 -15.03
CA GLU A 6 8.52 0.31 -16.06
C GLU A 6 7.56 -0.84 -15.70
N LEU A 7 8.09 -1.95 -15.18
CA LEU A 7 7.28 -3.08 -14.71
C LEU A 7 6.36 -2.69 -13.56
N ALA A 8 6.89 -1.96 -12.57
CA ALA A 8 6.12 -1.47 -11.44
C ALA A 8 4.99 -0.51 -11.88
N LEU A 9 5.27 0.42 -12.78
CA LEU A 9 4.26 1.36 -13.29
C LEU A 9 3.20 0.67 -14.15
N ALA A 10 3.61 -0.28 -15.01
CA ALA A 10 2.66 -1.07 -15.79
C ALA A 10 1.74 -1.90 -14.89
N TRP A 11 2.30 -2.53 -13.86
CA TRP A 11 1.52 -3.28 -12.88
C TRP A 11 0.58 -2.38 -12.06
N PHE A 12 1.06 -1.21 -11.62
CA PHE A 12 0.23 -0.25 -10.89
C PHE A 12 -0.91 0.29 -11.77
N GLN A 13 -0.64 0.57 -13.05
CA GLN A 13 -1.68 0.95 -14.00
C GLN A 13 -2.73 -0.16 -14.16
N ALA A 14 -2.30 -1.41 -14.31
CA ALA A 14 -3.20 -2.55 -14.39
C ALA A 14 -4.07 -2.72 -13.13
N LEU A 15 -3.48 -2.49 -11.95
CA LEU A 15 -4.20 -2.52 -10.67
C LEU A 15 -5.31 -1.47 -10.63
N VAL A 16 -5.00 -0.23 -11.01
CA VAL A 16 -5.95 0.88 -11.00
C VAL A 16 -7.03 0.73 -12.08
N SER A 17 -6.66 0.19 -13.26
CA SER A 17 -7.61 -0.01 -14.36
C SER A 17 -8.46 -1.28 -14.23
N GLY A 18 -8.22 -2.10 -13.20
CA GLY A 18 -8.96 -3.35 -12.98
C GLY A 18 -8.60 -4.50 -13.92
N ASP A 19 -7.39 -4.47 -14.50
CA ASP A 19 -6.88 -5.59 -15.31
C ASP A 19 -6.36 -6.72 -14.40
N ALA A 20 -7.29 -7.55 -13.94
CA ALA A 20 -7.01 -8.61 -12.96
C ALA A 20 -5.97 -9.64 -13.45
N ASP A 21 -5.94 -9.95 -14.75
CA ASP A 21 -5.02 -10.95 -15.31
C ASP A 21 -3.58 -10.43 -15.30
N THR A 22 -3.37 -9.17 -15.68
CA THR A 22 -2.06 -8.52 -15.61
C THR A 22 -1.60 -8.37 -14.16
N VAL A 23 -2.51 -8.01 -13.24
CA VAL A 23 -2.16 -7.90 -11.81
C VAL A 23 -1.76 -9.27 -11.24
N ALA A 24 -2.53 -10.31 -11.52
CA ALA A 24 -2.29 -11.66 -10.99
C ALA A 24 -1.02 -12.30 -11.54
N SER A 25 -0.72 -12.10 -12.83
CA SER A 25 0.48 -12.61 -13.49
C SER A 25 1.74 -11.78 -13.19
N GLY A 26 1.56 -10.49 -12.88
CA GLY A 26 2.65 -9.55 -12.58
C GLY A 26 3.22 -9.64 -11.15
N VAL A 27 2.58 -10.39 -10.25
CA VAL A 27 3.12 -10.66 -8.90
C VAL A 27 3.68 -12.09 -8.80
N ALA A 28 4.69 -12.26 -7.94
CA ALA A 28 5.27 -13.56 -7.64
C ALA A 28 4.29 -14.49 -6.88
N ASP A 29 4.61 -15.78 -6.78
CA ASP A 29 3.74 -16.74 -6.10
C ASP A 29 3.76 -16.50 -4.57
N GLU A 30 4.95 -16.21 -4.04
CA GLU A 30 5.19 -15.81 -2.65
C GLU A 30 5.00 -14.30 -2.38
N PHE A 31 4.25 -13.61 -3.24
CA PHE A 31 3.97 -12.19 -3.06
C PHE A 31 3.37 -11.90 -1.68
N ARG A 32 3.87 -10.83 -1.05
CA ARG A 32 3.38 -10.33 0.24
C ARG A 32 3.11 -8.84 0.19
N TYR A 33 2.07 -8.43 0.90
CA TYR A 33 1.61 -7.04 0.98
C TYR A 33 1.63 -6.56 2.43
N PHE A 34 1.99 -5.30 2.66
CA PHE A 34 1.90 -4.67 3.97
C PHE A 34 1.07 -3.40 3.89
N LEU A 35 0.07 -3.26 4.76
CA LEU A 35 -0.67 -2.02 4.96
C LEU A 35 -0.26 -1.39 6.30
N THR A 36 0.15 -0.13 6.29
CA THR A 36 0.51 0.59 7.52
C THR A 36 -0.68 0.74 8.48
N GLY A 37 -0.38 1.13 9.73
CA GLY A 37 -1.39 1.43 10.74
C GLY A 37 -1.61 0.31 11.77
N THR A 38 -2.81 0.31 12.37
CA THR A 38 -3.25 -0.64 13.41
C THR A 38 -4.73 -1.02 13.27
N MET A 39 -5.33 -0.78 12.11
CA MET A 39 -6.69 -1.24 11.81
C MET A 39 -6.70 -2.77 11.69
N PRO A 40 -7.86 -3.45 11.74
CA PRO A 40 -7.93 -4.87 11.41
C PRO A 40 -7.29 -5.22 10.06
N ALA A 41 -7.39 -4.31 9.09
CA ALA A 41 -6.76 -4.42 7.77
C ALA A 41 -5.24 -4.19 7.76
N SER A 42 -4.67 -3.56 8.79
CA SER A 42 -3.23 -3.27 8.85
C SER A 42 -2.40 -4.53 9.11
N GLY A 43 -1.13 -4.48 8.72
CA GLY A 43 -0.17 -5.57 8.89
C GLY A 43 0.16 -6.29 7.58
N TRP A 44 0.79 -7.45 7.70
CA TRP A 44 1.19 -8.27 6.56
C TRP A 44 0.07 -9.19 6.06
N TRP A 45 -0.03 -9.28 4.74
CA TRP A 45 -0.94 -10.15 4.01
C TRP A 45 -0.16 -11.00 3.00
N ASP A 46 -0.69 -12.19 2.73
CA ASP A 46 -0.27 -12.97 1.58
C ASP A 46 -0.95 -12.47 0.29
N LYS A 47 -0.65 -13.14 -0.83
CA LYS A 47 -1.21 -12.83 -2.15
C LYS A 47 -2.74 -12.85 -2.16
N GLN A 48 -3.37 -13.84 -1.52
CA GLN A 48 -4.83 -13.93 -1.51
C GLN A 48 -5.43 -12.78 -0.69
N GLY A 49 -4.86 -12.51 0.48
CA GLY A 49 -5.27 -11.40 1.35
C GLY A 49 -5.16 -10.03 0.67
N PHE A 50 -4.13 -9.80 -0.14
CA PHE A 50 -4.03 -8.59 -0.95
C PHE A 50 -5.23 -8.45 -1.91
N PHE A 51 -5.54 -9.48 -2.69
CA PHE A 51 -6.66 -9.44 -3.63
C PHE A 51 -8.01 -9.29 -2.93
N ASP A 52 -8.21 -9.95 -1.79
CA ASP A 52 -9.42 -9.81 -1.00
C ASP A 52 -9.56 -8.38 -0.47
N SER A 53 -8.47 -7.77 -0.01
CA SER A 53 -8.46 -6.38 0.46
C SER A 53 -8.76 -5.38 -0.67
N ALA A 54 -8.19 -5.59 -1.86
CA ALA A 54 -8.45 -4.76 -3.03
C ALA A 54 -9.92 -4.86 -3.46
N LYS A 55 -10.50 -6.07 -3.42
CA LYS A 55 -11.92 -6.30 -3.73
C LYS A 55 -12.85 -5.65 -2.72
N MET A 56 -12.52 -5.74 -1.43
CA MET A 56 -13.26 -5.06 -0.37
C MET A 56 -13.24 -3.54 -0.58
N PHE A 57 -12.07 -2.97 -0.85
CA PHE A 57 -11.94 -1.54 -1.12
C PHE A 57 -12.75 -1.12 -2.36
N ALA A 58 -12.69 -1.87 -3.45
CA ALA A 58 -13.53 -1.62 -4.63
C ALA A 58 -15.03 -1.66 -4.30
N GLY A 59 -15.45 -2.51 -3.38
CA GLY A 59 -16.84 -2.64 -2.93
C GLY A 59 -17.39 -1.43 -2.17
N VAL A 60 -16.53 -0.58 -1.57
CA VAL A 60 -16.97 0.64 -0.86
C VAL A 60 -17.03 1.87 -1.76
N LEU A 61 -16.56 1.77 -3.00
CA LEU A 61 -16.58 2.88 -3.97
C LEU A 61 -17.91 2.94 -4.72
N ALA A 62 -18.37 4.15 -5.02
CA ALA A 62 -19.57 4.43 -5.82
C ALA A 62 -19.26 4.72 -7.29
N GLY A 63 -18.00 4.65 -7.69
CA GLY A 63 -17.51 5.05 -9.00
C GLY A 63 -16.03 4.77 -9.18
N PRO A 64 -15.45 5.18 -10.32
CA PRO A 64 -14.04 4.91 -10.60
C PRO A 64 -13.13 5.63 -9.61
N ILE A 65 -12.00 4.98 -9.30
CA ILE A 65 -10.89 5.60 -8.60
C ILE A 65 -9.93 6.23 -9.61
N THR A 66 -9.55 7.48 -9.36
CA THR A 66 -8.45 8.15 -10.05
C THR A 66 -7.23 8.10 -9.15
N MET A 67 -6.12 7.54 -9.66
CA MET A 67 -4.83 7.64 -9.00
C MET A 67 -3.95 8.63 -9.76
N ARG A 68 -3.41 9.64 -9.07
CA ARG A 68 -2.39 10.53 -9.62
C ARG A 68 -1.03 10.07 -9.11
N VAL A 69 -0.11 9.80 -10.02
CA VAL A 69 1.25 9.32 -9.70
C VAL A 69 2.21 10.50 -9.69
N GLY A 70 2.93 10.66 -8.59
CA GLY A 70 3.98 11.65 -8.39
C GLY A 70 5.36 11.08 -8.73
N ASP A 71 6.32 11.30 -7.84
CA ASP A 71 7.69 10.85 -8.03
C ASP A 71 7.80 9.32 -8.00
N VAL A 72 8.68 8.80 -8.88
CA VAL A 72 8.96 7.37 -8.99
C VAL A 72 10.47 7.14 -8.99
N THR A 73 10.96 6.48 -7.95
CA THR A 73 12.39 6.18 -7.77
C THR A 73 12.64 4.68 -7.82
N ALA A 74 13.75 4.26 -8.41
CA ALA A 74 14.15 2.86 -8.48
C ALA A 74 15.64 2.70 -8.14
N GLU A 75 15.96 1.76 -7.26
CA GLU A 75 17.34 1.40 -6.88
C GLU A 75 17.46 -0.11 -6.66
N GLY A 76 18.19 -0.79 -7.55
CA GLY A 76 18.29 -2.24 -7.54
C GLY A 76 16.94 -2.90 -7.78
N ASP A 77 16.52 -3.75 -6.85
CA ASP A 77 15.23 -4.46 -6.88
C ASP A 77 14.07 -3.64 -6.32
N ARG A 78 14.30 -2.43 -5.82
CA ARG A 78 13.28 -1.59 -5.16
C ARG A 78 12.73 -0.51 -6.08
N VAL A 79 11.43 -0.28 -6.03
CA VAL A 79 10.74 0.84 -6.68
C VAL A 79 9.81 1.52 -5.68
N TRP A 80 9.85 2.84 -5.61
CA TRP A 80 8.97 3.65 -4.77
C TRP A 80 8.10 4.53 -5.67
N ILE A 81 6.81 4.58 -5.37
CA ILE A 81 5.81 5.36 -6.10
C ILE A 81 5.07 6.25 -5.10
N GLU A 82 5.14 7.56 -5.30
CA GLU A 82 4.24 8.50 -4.65
C GLU A 82 2.92 8.56 -5.42
N ALA A 83 1.79 8.59 -4.72
CA ALA A 83 0.50 8.75 -5.35
C ALA A 83 -0.53 9.41 -4.44
N GLU A 84 -1.60 9.91 -5.04
CA GLU A 84 -2.85 10.26 -4.35
C GLU A 84 -4.05 9.65 -5.07
N SER A 85 -5.12 9.37 -4.32
CA SER A 85 -6.36 8.80 -4.83
C SER A 85 -7.51 9.78 -4.75
N GLU A 86 -8.46 9.66 -5.66
CA GLU A 86 -9.77 10.28 -5.59
C GLU A 86 -10.86 9.32 -6.07
N ALA A 87 -11.86 9.05 -5.23
CA ALA A 87 -13.01 8.23 -5.61
C ALA A 87 -14.27 8.61 -4.81
N PRO A 88 -15.48 8.58 -5.40
CA PRO A 88 -16.72 8.74 -4.65
C PRO A 88 -16.98 7.49 -3.80
N LEU A 89 -17.49 7.66 -2.58
CA LEU A 89 -17.83 6.56 -1.67
C LEU A 89 -19.32 6.20 -1.73
N SER A 90 -19.62 4.91 -1.59
CA SER A 90 -21.00 4.40 -1.53
C SER A 90 -21.75 4.87 -0.26
N SER A 91 -21.03 5.18 0.80
CA SER A 91 -21.56 5.83 2.01
C SER A 91 -21.82 7.33 1.84
N GLY A 92 -21.45 7.91 0.69
CA GLY A 92 -21.46 9.35 0.44
C GLY A 92 -20.11 10.01 0.73
N GLY A 93 -19.85 11.15 0.08
CA GLY A 93 -18.57 11.86 0.17
C GLY A 93 -17.50 11.34 -0.80
N THR A 94 -16.27 11.79 -0.59
CA THR A 94 -15.12 11.49 -1.46
C THR A 94 -13.99 10.90 -0.65
N TYR A 95 -13.46 9.79 -1.11
CA TYR A 95 -12.22 9.21 -0.64
C TYR A 95 -11.03 9.92 -1.29
N LEU A 96 -10.24 10.64 -0.49
CA LEU A 96 -9.04 11.39 -0.88
C LEU A 96 -7.86 11.00 0.01
N ASN A 97 -6.97 10.14 -0.48
CA ASN A 97 -5.86 9.61 0.31
C ASN A 97 -4.52 9.85 -0.40
N THR A 98 -3.42 9.83 0.36
CA THR A 98 -2.05 10.00 -0.11
C THR A 98 -1.24 8.76 0.23
N TYR A 99 -0.26 8.44 -0.62
CA TYR A 99 0.42 7.16 -0.60
C TYR A 99 1.91 7.28 -0.90
N VAL A 100 2.70 6.46 -0.21
CA VAL A 100 3.94 5.91 -0.77
C VAL A 100 3.77 4.40 -0.89
N MET A 101 3.97 3.86 -2.09
CA MET A 101 4.01 2.43 -2.34
C MET A 101 5.46 2.02 -2.58
N ALA A 102 5.99 1.18 -1.69
CA ALA A 102 7.33 0.61 -1.81
C ALA A 102 7.24 -0.84 -2.31
N LEU A 103 7.74 -1.07 -3.52
CA LEU A 103 7.72 -2.35 -4.21
C LEU A 103 9.11 -2.99 -4.23
N ARG A 104 9.17 -4.32 -4.17
CA ARG A 104 10.35 -5.11 -4.55
C ARG A 104 10.03 -6.02 -5.71
N LEU A 105 10.92 -6.07 -6.68
CA LEU A 105 10.79 -6.88 -7.88
C LEU A 105 11.84 -7.99 -7.90
N ARG A 106 11.43 -9.17 -8.35
CA ARG A 106 12.30 -10.32 -8.56
C ARG A 106 11.85 -11.05 -9.82
N ASP A 107 12.80 -11.39 -10.69
CA ASP A 107 12.54 -12.13 -11.94
C ASP A 107 11.41 -11.52 -12.79
N GLY A 108 11.35 -10.18 -12.83
CA GLY A 108 10.34 -9.44 -13.60
C GLY A 108 8.95 -9.36 -12.96
N LYS A 109 8.77 -9.85 -11.72
CA LYS A 109 7.50 -9.83 -10.98
C LYS A 109 7.61 -9.04 -9.68
N ILE A 110 6.49 -8.50 -9.20
CA ILE A 110 6.42 -7.88 -7.87
C ILE A 110 6.42 -9.00 -6.81
N ALA A 111 7.42 -9.03 -5.94
CA ALA A 111 7.52 -10.00 -4.84
C ALA A 111 7.04 -9.44 -3.50
N GLU A 112 7.07 -8.11 -3.33
CA GLU A 112 6.62 -7.44 -2.11
C GLU A 112 6.05 -6.07 -2.46
N MET A 113 4.96 -5.67 -1.79
CA MET A 113 4.43 -4.32 -1.79
C MET A 113 4.20 -3.85 -0.36
N LYS A 114 4.56 -2.60 -0.06
CA LYS A 114 4.22 -1.93 1.19
C LYS A 114 3.48 -0.65 0.86
N GLU A 115 2.34 -0.46 1.47
CA GLU A 115 1.51 0.72 1.32
C GLU A 115 1.56 1.57 2.58
N PHE A 116 2.12 2.75 2.43
CA PHE A 116 2.12 3.80 3.42
C PHE A 116 1.05 4.82 3.03
N SER A 117 -0.15 4.63 3.53
CA SER A 117 -1.30 5.52 3.31
C SER A 117 -1.63 6.36 4.55
N ASP A 118 -2.45 7.40 4.39
CA ASP A 118 -3.08 8.06 5.54
C ASP A 118 -4.15 7.12 6.14
N THR A 119 -3.71 6.30 7.10
CA THR A 119 -4.59 5.35 7.78
C THR A 119 -5.64 6.00 8.67
N LEU A 120 -5.46 7.26 9.08
CA LEU A 120 -6.52 7.99 9.78
C LEU A 120 -7.64 8.32 8.80
N HIS A 121 -7.30 8.80 7.61
CA HIS A 121 -8.28 9.02 6.55
C HIS A 121 -8.98 7.73 6.12
N VAL A 122 -8.25 6.61 5.96
CA VAL A 122 -8.88 5.29 5.71
C VAL A 122 -9.88 4.95 6.81
N PHE A 123 -9.46 5.09 8.07
CA PHE A 123 -10.30 4.82 9.21
C PHE A 123 -11.55 5.70 9.17
N GLU A 124 -11.43 7.00 8.97
CA GLU A 124 -12.54 7.96 9.00
C GLU A 124 -13.50 7.83 7.82
N ALA A 125 -12.99 7.57 6.62
CA ALA A 125 -13.78 7.56 5.39
C ALA A 125 -14.49 6.23 5.12
N ILE A 126 -13.93 5.10 5.55
CA ILE A 126 -14.45 3.77 5.25
C ILE A 126 -15.09 3.18 6.50
N ASP A 127 -16.39 2.92 6.43
CA ASP A 127 -17.15 2.24 7.48
C ASP A 127 -17.31 0.75 7.14
N ALA A 128 -16.28 -0.03 7.48
CA ALA A 128 -16.24 -1.47 7.26
C ALA A 128 -15.62 -2.20 8.46
N PRO A 129 -15.93 -3.48 8.70
CA PRO A 129 -15.31 -4.27 9.78
C PRO A 129 -13.78 -4.24 9.76
N GLU A 130 -13.19 -4.18 8.58
CA GLU A 130 -11.75 -4.22 8.34
C GLU A 130 -11.05 -2.90 8.70
N THR A 131 -11.79 -1.79 8.80
CA THR A 131 -11.27 -0.48 9.21
C THR A 131 -11.71 -0.12 10.64
N ARG A 132 -12.96 -0.42 11.01
CA ARG A 132 -13.58 -0.02 12.29
C ARG A 132 -13.50 -1.05 13.42
N GLY A 133 -13.04 -2.27 13.13
CA GLY A 133 -12.89 -3.31 14.15
C GLY A 133 -11.80 -3.02 15.20
N PRO A 134 -11.60 -3.95 16.16
CA PRO A 134 -10.58 -3.82 17.19
C PRO A 134 -9.20 -3.58 16.60
N ARG A 135 -8.46 -2.64 17.18
CA ARG A 135 -7.10 -2.34 16.73
C ARG A 135 -6.17 -3.53 16.97
N LYS A 136 -5.26 -3.75 16.03
CA LYS A 136 -4.19 -4.74 16.12
C LYS A 136 -2.92 -4.14 16.74
N PRO A 137 -2.05 -4.95 17.35
CA PRO A 137 -0.68 -4.55 17.63
C PRO A 137 0.01 -4.06 16.36
N ARG A 138 0.92 -3.08 16.51
CA ARG A 138 1.68 -2.57 15.38
C ARG A 138 2.68 -3.61 14.88
N GLU A 139 2.60 -3.92 13.61
CA GLU A 139 3.58 -4.75 12.91
C GLU A 139 4.64 -3.88 12.23
N SER A 140 5.85 -4.42 12.13
CA SER A 140 6.95 -3.73 11.46
C SER A 140 6.89 -3.95 9.95
N PRO A 141 7.00 -2.89 9.12
CA PRO A 141 7.22 -3.04 7.68
C PRO A 141 8.66 -3.44 7.35
N LEU A 142 9.59 -3.39 8.31
CA LEU A 142 11.00 -3.67 8.04
C LEU A 142 11.21 -5.17 7.86
N THR A 143 11.69 -5.54 6.69
CA THR A 143 12.08 -6.92 6.34
C THR A 143 13.59 -7.12 6.41
N THR A 144 14.33 -6.03 6.59
CA THR A 144 15.76 -5.99 6.86
C THR A 144 16.05 -4.77 7.72
N VAL A 145 16.84 -4.93 8.76
CA VAL A 145 17.34 -3.83 9.59
C VAL A 145 18.81 -3.65 9.27
N THR A 146 19.15 -2.58 8.54
CA THR A 146 20.54 -2.30 8.12
C THR A 146 21.39 -1.76 9.27
N ALA A 147 20.78 -0.95 10.14
CA ALA A 147 21.41 -0.38 11.31
C ALA A 147 20.34 -0.06 12.36
N SER A 148 20.75 0.06 13.61
CA SER A 148 19.92 0.60 14.69
C SER A 148 20.65 1.80 15.29
N ILE A 149 19.99 2.95 15.31
CA ILE A 149 20.53 4.20 15.83
C ILE A 149 19.63 4.61 16.99
N GLN A 150 20.21 4.76 18.19
CA GLN A 150 19.49 5.18 19.38
C GLN A 150 19.80 6.65 19.68
N GLY A 151 18.76 7.49 19.72
CA GLY A 151 18.89 8.87 20.19
C GLY A 151 19.08 8.95 21.70
N PRO A 152 19.58 10.08 22.23
CA PRO A 152 19.63 10.30 23.67
C PRO A 152 18.22 10.36 24.26
N THR A 153 18.05 9.90 25.50
CA THR A 153 16.84 10.21 26.27
C THR A 153 16.79 11.71 26.49
N ALA A 154 15.70 12.38 26.08
CA ALA A 154 15.50 13.79 26.38
C ALA A 154 15.50 13.98 27.91
N GLY A 155 16.54 14.62 28.44
CA GLY A 155 16.60 15.02 29.84
C GLY A 155 15.71 16.24 30.10
N PRO A 156 15.36 16.53 31.36
CA PRO A 156 14.66 17.75 31.72
C PRO A 156 15.60 18.95 31.47
N GLY A 157 15.45 19.62 30.32
CA GLY A 157 16.27 20.80 29.98
C GLY A 157 16.54 21.03 28.49
N MET A 158 16.09 20.14 27.60
CA MET A 158 16.07 20.45 26.16
C MET A 158 14.70 21.01 25.77
N SER A 159 14.52 22.31 25.99
CA SER A 159 13.44 23.13 25.43
C SER A 159 14.05 24.29 24.67
#